data_AF-A0A8D8LN00-F1
#
_entry.id   AF-A0A8D8LN00-F1
#
_cell.length_a   1.000
_cell.length_b   1.000
_cell.length_c   1.000
_cell.angle_alpha   90.00
_cell.angle_beta   90.00
_cell.angle_gamma   90.00
#
_symmetry.space_group_name_H-M   'P 1'
#
loop_
_entity.id
_entity.type
_entity.pdbx_description
1 polymer ?
#
loop_
_entity_poly.entity_id
_entity_poly.type
_entity_poly.pdbx_seq_one_letter_code
_entity_poly.pdbx_strand_id
1 'polypeptide(L)'
;MSEDFINSLSYLSISSLYLAGNPWKCGCDNSTERLYKFVLDNEQILKDSGEITCNGSNHPLDTAKPKDFCATKLQLSTNGHLIVVLIIVGSLGVLIVLSIVFYYNKYQQKIKVWFVYRLMFCKPGVSQ
;
A
#
# COMPACT_ATOMS: atom_id res chain seq x y z
N MET A 1 1.33 3.72 20.83
CA MET A 1 1.43 3.34 22.26
C MET A 1 2.00 1.93 22.27
N SER A 2 2.83 1.55 23.26
CA SER A 2 3.39 0.18 23.29
C SER A 2 2.24 -0.80 23.55
N GLU A 3 2.11 -1.80 22.69
CA GLU A 3 1.09 -2.86 22.81
C GLU A 3 1.14 -3.59 24.17
N ASP A 4 2.29 -3.47 24.85
CA ASP A 4 2.58 -4.11 26.13
C ASP A 4 1.73 -3.52 27.27
N PHE A 5 1.27 -2.27 27.15
CA PHE A 5 0.45 -1.64 28.19
C PHE A 5 -0.93 -2.31 28.31
N ILE A 6 -1.65 -2.50 27.20
CA ILE A 6 -2.97 -3.16 27.20
C ILE A 6 -2.83 -4.63 27.60
N ASN A 7 -1.78 -5.30 27.13
CA ASN A 7 -1.47 -6.66 27.54
C ASN A 7 -1.16 -6.75 29.04
N SER A 8 -0.45 -5.78 29.61
CA SER A 8 -0.18 -5.78 31.05
C SER A 8 -1.45 -5.52 31.87
N LEU A 9 -2.37 -4.69 31.37
CA LEU A 9 -3.65 -4.42 32.02
C LEU A 9 -4.57 -5.64 32.05
N SER A 10 -4.53 -6.52 31.03
CA SER A 10 -5.34 -7.73 31.02
C SER A 10 -4.91 -8.78 32.07
N TYR A 11 -3.66 -8.73 32.52
CA TYR A 11 -3.14 -9.60 33.59
C TYR A 11 -3.39 -9.05 35.01
N LEU A 12 -3.86 -7.81 35.14
CA LEU A 12 -4.14 -7.20 36.44
C LEU A 12 -5.62 -7.37 36.79
N SER A 13 -5.93 -7.95 37.96
CA SER A 13 -7.30 -7.98 38.50
C SER A 13 -7.72 -6.59 38.99
N ILE A 14 -8.10 -5.73 38.05
CA ILE A 14 -8.56 -4.36 38.31
C ILE A 14 -10.08 -4.38 38.44
N SER A 15 -10.60 -3.76 39.51
CA SER A 15 -12.04 -3.66 39.78
C SER A 15 -12.69 -2.42 39.13
N SER A 16 -11.91 -1.37 38.90
CA SER A 16 -12.36 -0.17 38.19
C SER A 16 -11.20 0.47 37.43
N LEU A 17 -11.40 0.79 36.16
CA LEU A 17 -10.41 1.43 35.31
C LEU A 17 -10.99 2.69 34.65
N TYR A 18 -10.13 3.69 34.51
CA TYR A 18 -10.42 4.95 33.81
C TYR A 18 -9.38 5.17 32.71
N LEU A 19 -9.84 5.29 31.47
CA LEU A 19 -9.01 5.45 30.27
C LEU A 19 -9.34 6.73 29.48
N ALA A 20 -10.40 7.45 29.83
CA ALA A 20 -10.78 8.71 29.22
C ALA A 20 -9.73 9.80 29.45
N GLY A 21 -9.72 10.82 28.60
CA GLY A 21 -8.76 11.94 28.66
C GLY A 21 -7.35 11.62 28.15
N ASN A 22 -7.07 10.38 27.76
CA ASN A 22 -5.81 10.03 27.11
C ASN A 22 -5.87 10.31 25.60
N PRO A 23 -4.78 10.82 24.99
CA PRO A 23 -4.72 11.06 23.55
C PRO A 23 -4.51 9.75 22.77
N TRP A 24 -5.55 8.91 22.73
CA TRP A 24 -5.51 7.60 22.06
C TRP A 24 -5.22 7.77 20.57
N LYS A 25 -4.11 7.21 20.11
CA LYS A 25 -3.80 7.17 18.67
C LYS A 25 -4.64 6.06 18.05
N CYS A 26 -5.71 6.44 17.36
CA CYS A 26 -6.50 5.49 16.58
C CYS A 26 -6.09 5.59 15.10
N GLY A 27 -5.75 4.45 14.53
CA GLY A 27 -5.38 4.27 13.13
C GLY A 27 -5.91 2.92 12.61
N CYS A 28 -5.54 2.56 11.38
CA CYS A 28 -5.85 1.24 10.80
C CYS A 28 -4.84 0.16 11.24
N ASP A 29 -4.08 0.41 12.31
CA ASP A 29 -3.11 -0.52 12.86
C ASP A 29 -3.76 -1.44 13.89
N ASN A 30 -3.18 -2.63 14.09
CA ASN A 30 -3.69 -3.64 15.03
C ASN A 30 -3.86 -3.13 16.47
N SER A 31 -3.20 -2.02 16.83
CA SER A 31 -3.30 -1.42 18.16
C SER A 31 -4.69 -0.83 18.44
N THR A 32 -5.33 -0.26 17.42
CA THR A 32 -6.66 0.35 17.53
C THR A 32 -7.75 -0.71 17.68
N GLU A 33 -7.64 -1.80 16.91
CA GLU A 33 -8.55 -2.95 17.02
C GLU A 33 -8.45 -3.62 18.39
N ARG A 34 -7.24 -3.78 18.93
CA ARG A 34 -7.05 -4.33 20.29
C ARG A 34 -7.58 -3.41 21.37
N LEU A 35 -7.37 -2.10 21.28
CA LEU A 35 -7.93 -1.15 22.24
C LEU A 35 -9.45 -1.20 22.22
N TYR A 36 -10.05 -1.17 21.03
CA TYR A 36 -11.50 -1.28 20.87
C TYR A 36 -12.03 -2.59 21.48
N LYS A 37 -11.39 -3.72 21.17
CA LYS A 37 -11.76 -5.01 21.73
C LYS A 37 -11.60 -5.05 23.25
N PHE A 38 -10.53 -4.47 23.80
CA PHE A 38 -10.33 -4.37 25.23
C PHE A 38 -11.43 -3.55 25.91
N VAL A 39 -11.83 -2.42 25.32
CA VAL A 39 -12.90 -1.58 25.86
C VAL A 39 -14.25 -2.31 25.85
N LEU A 40 -14.57 -3.03 24.77
CA LEU A 40 -15.78 -3.85 24.70
C LEU A 40 -15.76 -5.02 25.69
N ASP A 41 -14.66 -5.77 25.74
CA ASP A 41 -14.55 -6.97 26.58
C ASP A 41 -14.53 -6.62 28.09
N ASN A 42 -14.17 -5.38 28.45
CA ASN A 42 -14.02 -4.93 29.83
C ASN A 42 -14.97 -3.77 30.21
N GLU A 43 -16.09 -3.62 29.50
CA GLU A 43 -17.07 -2.55 29.72
C GLU A 43 -17.57 -2.48 31.18
N GLN A 44 -17.65 -3.62 31.88
CA GLN A 44 -18.11 -3.64 33.29
C GLN A 44 -17.11 -2.99 34.27
N ILE A 45 -15.82 -3.06 33.94
CA ILE A 45 -14.70 -2.55 34.75
C ILE A 45 -14.40 -1.10 34.37
N LEU A 46 -14.57 -0.75 33.09
CA LEU A 46 -14.37 0.59 32.57
C LEU A 46 -15.56 1.48 32.91
N LYS A 47 -15.34 2.44 33.81
CA LYS A 47 -16.40 3.36 34.24
C LYS A 47 -16.60 4.54 33.30
N ASP A 48 -15.66 4.77 32.40
CA ASP A 48 -15.61 5.89 31.47
C ASP A 48 -15.54 5.44 30.01
N SER A 49 -16.03 4.23 29.69
CA SER A 49 -16.00 3.65 28.34
C SER A 49 -16.58 4.59 27.27
N GLY A 50 -17.67 5.29 27.58
CA GLY A 50 -18.33 6.25 26.69
C GLY A 50 -17.64 7.61 26.55
N GLU A 51 -16.55 7.87 27.28
CA GLU A 51 -15.73 9.09 27.18
C GLU A 51 -14.35 8.82 26.56
N ILE A 52 -14.05 7.57 26.22
CA ILE A 52 -12.79 7.19 25.56
C ILE A 52 -12.85 7.65 24.10
N THR A 53 -12.14 8.73 23.79
CA THR A 53 -12.09 9.30 22.44
C THR A 53 -10.70 9.18 21.82
N CYS A 54 -10.63 9.01 20.51
CA CYS A 54 -9.37 9.06 19.78
C CYS A 54 -8.86 10.50 19.64
N ASN A 55 -7.54 10.67 19.63
CA ASN A 55 -6.88 11.95 19.41
C ASN A 55 -7.29 12.55 18.05
N GLY A 56 -7.98 13.68 18.07
CA GLY A 56 -8.50 14.34 16.87
C GLY A 56 -9.90 13.90 16.43
N SER A 57 -10.58 13.04 17.20
CA SER A 57 -11.99 12.71 17.00
C SER A 57 -12.78 12.99 18.28
N ASN A 58 -13.96 13.59 18.15
CA ASN A 58 -14.88 13.77 19.28
C ASN A 58 -15.89 12.61 19.40
N HIS A 59 -15.65 11.51 18.69
CA HIS A 59 -16.51 10.33 18.71
C HIS A 59 -15.97 9.31 19.73
N PRO A 60 -16.82 8.85 20.66
CA PRO A 60 -16.41 7.85 21.61
C PRO A 60 -16.24 6.48 20.94
N LEU A 61 -15.29 5.71 21.48
CA LEU A 61 -14.79 4.47 20.89
C LEU A 61 -15.81 3.32 21.00
N ASP A 62 -16.71 3.39 21.99
CA ASP A 62 -17.74 2.38 22.27
C ASP A 62 -18.86 2.33 21.20
N THR A 63 -19.14 3.47 20.56
CA THR A 63 -20.26 3.63 19.61
C THR A 63 -19.80 3.58 18.15
N ALA A 64 -18.51 3.78 17.90
CA ALA A 64 -17.95 3.79 16.56
C ALA A 64 -17.38 2.41 16.19
N LYS A 65 -17.67 1.91 14.99
CA LYS A 65 -17.12 0.61 14.57
C LYS A 65 -15.62 0.78 14.27
N PRO A 66 -14.79 -0.27 14.46
CA PRO A 66 -13.37 -0.23 14.04
C PRO A 66 -13.21 0.17 12.56
N LYS A 67 -14.21 -0.16 11.75
CA LYS A 67 -14.30 0.14 10.33
C LYS A 67 -14.54 1.63 10.04
N ASP A 68 -15.16 2.36 10.96
CA ASP A 68 -15.47 3.79 10.81
C ASP A 68 -14.22 4.65 11.05
N PHE A 69 -13.35 4.21 11.97
CA PHE A 69 -12.02 4.81 12.14
C PHE A 69 -11.08 4.49 10.97
N CYS A 70 -11.29 3.34 10.31
CA CYS A 70 -10.58 2.91 9.12
C CYS A 70 -11.37 3.18 7.83
N ALA A 71 -12.15 4.27 7.78
CA ALA A 71 -12.76 4.74 6.55
C ALA A 71 -11.68 5.23 5.57
N THR A 72 -11.12 4.28 4.82
CA THR A 72 -10.46 4.41 3.52
C THR A 72 -9.58 5.66 3.33
N LYS A 73 -8.85 6.11 4.36
CA LYS A 73 -7.54 6.64 4.08
C LYS A 73 -6.75 5.42 3.68
N LEU A 74 -6.64 5.23 2.36
CA LEU A 74 -5.57 4.50 1.73
C LEU A 74 -4.28 5.00 2.37
N GLN A 75 -3.93 4.42 3.52
CA GLN A 75 -2.72 4.74 4.24
C GLN A 75 -1.63 4.18 3.35
N LEU A 76 -1.16 5.05 2.46
CA LEU A 76 0.17 5.07 1.85
C LEU A 76 1.28 5.13 2.92
N SER A 77 1.02 4.59 4.10
CA SER A 77 1.94 4.50 5.21
C SER A 77 2.67 3.17 5.05
N THR A 78 3.99 3.23 5.19
CA THR A 78 4.98 2.14 5.17
C THR A 78 5.33 1.44 3.85
N ASN A 79 4.47 1.37 2.84
CA ASN A 79 4.82 0.68 1.56
C ASN A 79 5.02 1.62 0.35
N GLY A 80 5.00 2.94 0.54
CA GLY A 80 5.22 3.91 -0.55
C GLY A 80 6.54 3.67 -1.31
N HIS A 81 7.60 3.27 -0.60
CA HIS A 81 8.88 2.93 -1.21
C HIS A 81 8.78 1.72 -2.15
N LEU A 82 8.02 0.68 -1.80
CA LEU A 82 7.84 -0.49 -2.65
C LEU A 82 7.10 -0.14 -3.94
N ILE A 83 6.08 0.71 -3.85
CA ILE A 83 5.32 1.17 -5.03
C ILE A 83 6.22 1.99 -5.95
N VAL A 84 7.01 2.91 -5.41
CA VAL A 84 7.96 3.73 -6.19
C VAL A 84 9.01 2.84 -6.87
N VAL A 85 9.58 1.87 -6.15
CA VAL A 85 10.55 0.92 -6.74
C VAL A 85 9.91 0.09 -7.85
N LEU A 86 8.68 -0.40 -7.66
CA LEU A 86 7.96 -1.15 -8.68
C LEU A 86 7.72 -0.33 -9.95
N ILE A 87 7.36 0.95 -9.81
CA ILE A 87 7.17 1.86 -10.95
C ILE A 87 8.50 2.08 -11.68
N ILE A 88 9.59 2.31 -10.95
CA ILE A 88 10.92 2.53 -11.55
C ILE A 88 11.37 1.28 -12.32
N VAL A 89 11.33 0.11 -11.68
CA VAL A 89 11.73 -1.17 -12.29
C VAL A 89 10.84 -1.51 -13.48
N GLY A 90 9.53 -1.31 -13.36
CA GLY A 90 8.57 -1.50 -14.44
C GLY A 90 8.87 -0.59 -15.63
N SER A 91 9.12 0.69 -15.39
CA SER A 91 9.43 1.67 -16.45
C SER A 91 10.74 1.34 -17.18
N LEU A 92 11.78 0.93 -16.45
CA LEU A 92 13.05 0.47 -17.03
C LEU A 92 12.86 -0.76 -17.91
N GLY A 93 12.08 -1.74 -17.46
CA GLY A 93 11.77 -2.94 -18.24
C GLY A 93 11.09 -2.60 -19.56
N VAL A 94 10.10 -1.70 -19.52
CA VAL A 94 9.39 -1.23 -20.74
C VAL A 94 10.35 -0.51 -21.69
N LEU A 95 11.22 0.37 -21.18
CA LEU A 95 12.20 1.08 -22.01
C LEU A 95 13.20 0.12 -22.69
N ILE A 96 13.65 -0.93 -22.01
CA ILE A 96 14.53 -1.95 -22.58
C ILE A 96 13.83 -2.70 -23.71
N VAL A 97 12.59 -3.16 -23.48
CA VAL A 97 11.81 -3.88 -24.51
C VAL A 97 11.57 -2.98 -25.72
N LEU A 98 11.16 -1.73 -25.52
CA LEU A 98 10.97 -0.76 -26.61
C LEU A 98 12.26 -0.52 -27.39
N SER A 99 13.40 -0.41 -26.71
CA SER A 99 14.70 -0.22 -27.34
C SER A 99 15.10 -1.40 -28.22
N ILE A 100 14.87 -2.63 -27.74
CA ILE A 100 15.13 -3.87 -28.50
C ILE A 100 14.24 -3.93 -29.74
N VAL A 101 12.93 -3.69 -29.58
CA VAL A 101 11.96 -3.69 -30.69
C VAL A 101 12.32 -2.62 -31.73
N PHE A 102 12.67 -1.42 -31.29
CA PHE A 102 13.08 -0.33 -32.17
C PHE A 102 14.36 -0.68 -32.94
N TYR A 103 15.37 -1.20 -32.26
CA TYR A 103 16.62 -1.64 -32.89
C TYR A 103 16.35 -2.75 -33.91
N TYR A 104 15.59 -3.78 -33.55
CA TYR A 104 15.26 -4.89 -34.44
C TYR A 104 14.52 -4.41 -35.70
N ASN A 105 13.50 -3.56 -35.54
CA ASN A 105 12.75 -3.01 -36.67
C ASN A 105 13.64 -2.18 -37.60
N LYS A 106 14.52 -1.32 -37.06
CA LYS A 106 15.45 -0.51 -37.86
C LYS A 106 16.42 -1.38 -38.65
N TYR A 107 16.94 -2.47 -38.05
CA TYR A 107 17.86 -3.39 -38.74
C TYR A 107 17.15 -4.26 -39.77
N GLN A 108 15.97 -4.80 -39.46
CA GLN A 108 15.17 -5.56 -40.43
C GLN A 108 14.79 -4.73 -41.64
N GLN A 109 14.41 -3.46 -41.46
CA GLN A 109 14.14 -2.58 -42.60
C GLN A 109 15.38 -2.34 -43.46
N LYS A 110 16.55 -2.12 -42.85
CA LYS A 110 17.82 -1.99 -43.60
C LYS A 110 18.14 -3.25 -44.40
N ILE A 111 18.00 -4.44 -43.80
CA ILE A 111 18.28 -5.72 -44.47
C ILE A 111 17.29 -5.96 -45.60
N LYS A 112 15.99 -5.70 -45.38
CA LYS A 112 14.96 -5.85 -46.42
C LYS A 112 15.18 -4.91 -47.60
N VAL A 113 15.47 -3.62 -47.34
CA VAL A 113 15.76 -2.64 -48.40
C VAL A 113 17.03 -3.03 -49.15
N TRP A 114 18.08 -3.46 -48.45
CA TRP A 114 19.32 -3.90 -49.09
C TRP A 114 19.12 -5.15 -49.96
N PHE A 115 18.37 -6.14 -49.48
CA PHE A 115 18.09 -7.36 -50.23
C PHE A 115 17.24 -7.10 -51.48
N VAL A 116 16.21 -6.25 -51.37
CA VAL A 116 15.38 -5.85 -52.51
C VAL A 116 16.19 -5.04 -53.53
N TYR A 117 17.00 -4.08 -53.07
CA TYR A 117 17.88 -3.31 -53.95
C TYR A 117 18.87 -4.24 -54.67
N ARG A 118 19.52 -5.16 -53.95
CA ARG A 118 20.44 -6.12 -54.56
C ARG A 118 19.75 -7.05 -55.56
N LEU A 119 18.54 -7.52 -55.28
CA LEU A 119 17.77 -8.36 -56.20
C LEU A 119 17.28 -7.61 -57.45
N MET A 120 16.83 -6.35 -57.31
CA MET A 120 16.35 -5.56 -58.45
C MET A 120 17.50 -5.07 -59.33
N PHE A 121 18.63 -4.65 -58.75
CA PHE A 121 19.76 -4.07 -59.48
C PHE A 121 20.84 -5.08 -59.89
N CYS A 122 20.79 -6.34 -59.41
CA CYS A 122 21.62 -7.44 -59.92
C CYS A 122 20.79 -8.45 -60.75
N LYS A 123 20.01 -7.98 -61.74
CA LYS A 123 19.64 -8.87 -62.85
C LYS A 123 20.86 -9.01 -63.78
N PRO A 124 21.46 -10.21 -63.94
CA PRO A 124 22.45 -10.42 -64.98
C PRO A 124 21.78 -10.20 -66.34
N GLY A 125 22.47 -9.50 -67.23
CA GLY A 125 21.94 -9.07 -68.52
C GLY A 125 21.34 -10.23 -69.32
N VAL A 126 20.14 -10.00 -69.85
CA VAL A 126 19.66 -10.75 -71.00
C VAL A 126 20.38 -10.14 -72.20
N SER A 127 21.41 -10.85 -72.66
CA SER A 127 22.05 -10.62 -73.96
C SER A 127 21.02 -10.79 -75.07
N GLN A 128 20.81 -9.72 -75.84
CA GLN A 128 20.23 -9.78 -77.18
C GLN A 128 21.27 -9.28 -78.16
#